data_AF-A0A947B5H8-F1
#
_entry.id   AF-A0A947B5H8-F1
#
_cell.length_a   1.000
_cell.length_b   1.000
_cell.length_c   1.000
_cell.angle_alpha   90.00
_cell.angle_beta   90.00
_cell.angle_gamma   90.00
#
_symmetry.space_group_name_H-M   'P 1'
#
loop_
_entity.id
_entity.type
_entity.pdbx_description
1 polymer ?
#
loop_
_entity_poly.entity_id
_entity_poly.type
_entity_poly.pdbx_seq_one_letter_code
_entity_poly.pdbx_strand_id
1 'polypeptide(L)' 'MNDEIMNELHGIKDAIGEEFNFDMRALFENIKRGEAELKAQGVRLVSSSVNPEKMPCTILQRTRFGRR' A
#
# COMPACT_ATOMS: atom_id res chain seq x y z
N MET A 1 19.18 -4.90 9.95
CA MET A 1 18.27 -4.99 8.80
C MET A 1 19.05 -5.78 7.77
N ASN A 2 18.69 -7.04 7.50
CA ASN A 2 19.41 -7.88 6.55
C ASN A 2 18.84 -7.67 5.14
N ASP A 3 19.72 -7.66 4.14
CA ASP A 3 19.37 -7.47 2.73
C ASP A 3 18.42 -8.57 2.21
N GLU A 4 18.41 -9.73 2.86
CA GLU A 4 17.48 -10.84 2.60
C GLU A 4 16.01 -10.42 2.70
N ILE A 5 15.66 -9.66 3.75
CA ILE A 5 14.29 -9.16 3.96
C ILE A 5 13.91 -8.19 2.83
N MET A 6 14.87 -7.36 2.40
CA MET A 6 14.62 -6.40 1.32
C MET A 6 14.43 -7.10 -0.03
N ASN A 7 15.16 -8.17 -0.29
CA ASN A 7 15.02 -8.96 -1.51
C ASN A 7 13.67 -9.68 -1.58
N GLU A 8 13.20 -10.25 -0.47
CA GLU A 8 11.86 -10.85 -0.39
C GLU A 8 10.77 -9.82 -0.66
N LEU A 9 10.86 -8.64 -0.03
CA LEU A 9 9.91 -7.56 -0.25
C LEU A 9 9.91 -7.07 -1.71
N HIS A 10 11.07 -6.97 -2.35
CA HIS A 10 11.16 -6.64 -3.77
C HIS A 10 10.52 -7.72 -4.64
N GLY A 11 10.77 -9.00 -4.37
CA GLY A 11 10.14 -10.10 -5.10
C GLY A 11 8.62 -10.10 -4.99
N ILE A 12 8.09 -9.86 -3.80
CA ILE A 12 6.63 -9.74 -3.59
C ILE A 12 6.07 -8.55 -4.37
N LYS A 13 6.72 -7.40 -4.31
CA LYS A 13 6.31 -6.19 -5.02
C LYS A 13 6.29 -6.42 -6.54
N ASP A 14 7.31 -7.07 -7.08
CA ASP A 14 7.42 -7.33 -8.52
C ASP A 14 6.38 -8.37 -8.97
N ALA A 15 6.14 -9.42 -8.18
CA ALA A 15 5.09 -10.41 -8.45
C ALA A 15 3.68 -9.78 -8.50
N ILE A 16 3.36 -8.89 -7.56
CA ILE A 16 2.11 -8.12 -7.57
C ILE A 16 2.07 -7.19 -8.78
N GLY A 17 3.20 -6.55 -9.12
CA GLY A 17 3.31 -5.74 -10.32
C GLY A 17 2.96 -6.51 -11.59
N GLU A 18 3.54 -7.70 -11.77
CA GLU A 18 3.29 -8.57 -12.92
C GLU A 18 1.84 -9.06 -12.97
N GLU A 19 1.26 -9.49 -11.84
CA GLU A 19 -0.13 -9.96 -11.75
C GLU A 19 -1.13 -8.93 -12.29
N PHE A 20 -0.89 -7.64 -12.01
CA PHE A 20 -1.75 -6.54 -12.42
C PHE A 20 -1.24 -5.80 -13.67
N ASN A 21 -0.25 -6.34 -14.40
CA ASN A 21 0.40 -5.70 -15.55
C ASN A 21 0.88 -4.27 -15.25
N PHE A 22 1.34 -4.04 -14.01
CA PHE A 22 1.72 -2.73 -13.47
C PHE A 22 0.61 -1.67 -13.57
N ASP A 23 -0.65 -2.06 -13.76
CA ASP A 23 -1.80 -1.17 -13.72
C ASP A 23 -2.27 -0.96 -12.28
N MET A 24 -1.84 0.17 -11.73
CA MET A 24 -2.20 0.60 -10.39
C MET A 24 -3.71 0.80 -10.21
N ARG A 25 -4.47 1.09 -11.27
CA ARG A 25 -5.93 1.22 -11.18
C ARG A 25 -6.58 -0.15 -11.00
N ALA A 26 -6.14 -1.14 -11.77
CA ALA A 26 -6.63 -2.51 -11.65
C ALA A 26 -6.35 -3.09 -10.25
N LEU A 27 -5.15 -2.86 -9.71
CA LEU A 27 -4.80 -3.24 -8.35
C LEU A 27 -5.74 -2.59 -7.32
N PHE A 28 -5.99 -1.28 -7.45
CA PHE A 28 -6.84 -0.55 -6.51
C PHE A 28 -8.29 -1.03 -6.51
N GLU A 29 -8.84 -1.35 -7.68
CA GLU A 29 -10.20 -1.89 -7.79
C GLU A 29 -10.30 -3.32 -7.22
N ASN A 30 -9.24 -4.12 -7.35
CA ASN A 30 -9.17 -5.44 -6.70
C ASN A 30 -9.17 -5.30 -5.16
N ILE A 31 -8.34 -4.41 -4.61
CA ILE A 31 -8.28 -4.14 -3.17
C ILE A 31 -9.65 -3.71 -2.64
N LYS A 32 -10.34 -2.77 -3.31
CA LYS A 32 -11.69 -2.35 -2.92
C LYS A 32 -12.69 -3.50 -2.88
N ARG A 33 -12.59 -4.44 -3.83
CA ARG A 33 -13.46 -5.63 -3.85
C ARG A 33 -13.18 -6.53 -2.65
N GLY A 34 -11.91 -6.82 -2.38
CA GLY A 34 -11.51 -7.59 -1.20
C GLY A 34 -11.94 -6.95 0.11
N GLU A 35 -11.83 -5.62 0.22
CA GLU A 35 -12.34 -4.87 1.37
C GLU A 35 -13.86 -5.01 1.53
N ALA A 36 -14.63 -4.95 0.44
CA ALA A 36 -16.07 -5.15 0.49
C ALA A 36 -16.43 -6.57 0.97
N GLU A 37 -15.70 -7.59 0.51
CA GLU A 37 -15.88 -8.99 0.93
C GLU A 37 -15.54 -9.19 2.40
N LEU A 38 -14.42 -8.65 2.89
CA LEU A 38 -14.03 -8.70 4.29
C LEU A 38 -15.05 -8.01 5.19
N LYS A 39 -15.56 -6.86 4.75
CA LYS A 39 -16.63 -6.15 5.45
C LYS A 39 -17.92 -6.97 5.51
N ALA A 40 -18.27 -7.68 4.44
CA ALA A 40 -19.42 -8.59 4.41
C ALA A 40 -19.25 -9.80 5.35
N GLN A 41 -18.00 -10.26 5.54
CA GLN A 41 -17.65 -11.29 6.52
C GLN A 41 -17.60 -10.78 7.97
N GLY A 42 -17.85 -9.49 8.20
CA GLY A 42 -17.83 -8.87 9.53
C GLY A 42 -16.44 -8.49 10.03
N VAL A 43 -15.41 -8.51 9.16
CA VAL A 43 -14.07 -8.05 9.51
C VAL A 43 -14.07 -6.53 9.71
N ARG A 44 -13.53 -6.09 10.84
CA ARG A 44 -13.37 -4.65 11.14
C ARG A 44 -12.20 -4.08 10.35
N LEU A 45 -12.50 -3.46 9.22
CA LEU A 45 -11.52 -2.67 8.46
C LEU A 45 -11.24 -1.35 9.17
N VAL A 46 -9.96 -1.09 9.45
CA VAL A 46 -9.49 0.20 9.96
C VAL A 46 -9.08 1.04 8.76
N SER A 47 -9.82 2.11 8.50
CA SER A 47 -9.43 3.06 7.46
C SER A 47 -8.09 3.69 7.81
N SER A 48 -7.17 3.76 6.85
CA SER A 48 -5.96 4.56 6.95
C SER A 48 -6.31 5.99 7.39
N SER A 49 -5.56 6.56 8.33
CA SER A 49 -5.74 7.97 8.70
C SER A 49 -5.52 8.86 7.48
N VAL A 50 -6.62 9.35 6.89
CA VAL A 50 -6.61 10.19 5.68
C VAL A 50 -6.13 11.61 5.98
N ASN A 51 -5.86 11.97 7.24
CA ASN A 51 -5.47 13.34 7.57
C ASN A 51 -3.94 13.51 7.54
N PRO A 52 -3.36 14.03 6.44
CA PRO A 52 -1.93 14.31 6.36
C PRO A 52 -1.50 15.40 7.36
N GLU A 53 -2.39 16.29 7.78
CA GLU A 53 -2.10 17.34 8.77
C GLU A 53 -1.93 16.77 10.19
N LYS A 54 -2.48 15.58 10.45
CA LYS A 54 -2.33 14.86 11.73
C LYS A 54 -1.14 13.90 11.74
N MET A 55 -0.43 13.72 10.61
CA MET A 55 0.81 12.96 10.62
C MET A 55 1.94 13.85 11.14
N PRO A 56 2.64 13.49 12.22
CA PRO A 56 3.81 14.23 12.64
C PRO A 56 4.85 14.16 11.51
N CYS A 57 5.23 15.33 10.97
CA CYS A 57 6.30 15.48 9.98
C CYS A 57 7.63 15.07 10.62
N THR A 58 7.92 13.77 10.64
CA THR A 58 9.21 13.27 11.08
C THR A 58 10.23 13.48 9.96
N ILE A 59 11.49 13.66 10.33
CA ILE A 59 12.62 13.87 9.39
C ILE A 59 12.69 12.74 8.33
N LEU A 60 12.17 11.55 8.66
CA LEU A 60 12.13 10.37 7.79
C LEU A 60 11.03 10.43 6.70
N GLN A 61 10.09 11.37 6.75
CA GLN A 61 9.02 11.52 5.75
C GLN A 61 9.40 12.44 4.56
N ARG A 62 10.64 12.95 4.54
CA ARG A 62 11.17 13.89 3.52
C ARG A 62 11.19 13.36 2.08
N THR A 63 10.94 12.08 1.84
CA THR A 63 10.96 11.44 0.52
C THR A 63 9.58 11.11 -0.03
N ARG A 64 8.50 11.76 0.42
CA ARG A 64 7.33 11.89 -0.48
C ARG A 64 7.74 12.83 -1.60
N PHE A 65 7.78 12.32 -2.82
CA PHE A 65 8.07 13.06 -4.06
C PHE A 65 7.40 14.44 -4.04
N GLY A 66 8.15 15.44 -3.59
CA GLY A 66 7.79 16.84 -3.73
C GLY A 66 7.70 17.12 -5.22
N ARG A 67 6.54 17.61 -5.65
CA ARG A 67 6.29 17.99 -7.04
C ARG A 67 7.19 19.20 -7.38
N ARG A 68 8.04 18.99 -8.38
CA ARG A 68 8.91 19.93 -9.13
C ARG A 68 10.16 20.43 -8.41
#